data_AF-A0A804NXN5-F1
#
_entry.id   AF-A0A804NXN5-F1
#
_cell.length_a   1.000
_cell.length_b   1.000
_cell.length_c   1.000
_cell.angle_alpha   90.00
_cell.angle_beta   90.00
_cell.angle_gamma   90.00
#
_symmetry.space_group_name_H-M   'P 1'
#
loop_
_entity.id
_entity.type
_entity.pdbx_description
1 polymer ?
#
loop_
_entity_poly.entity_id
_entity_poly.type
_entity_poly.pdbx_seq_one_letter_code
_entity_poly.pdbx_strand_id
1 'polypeptide(L)'
;MMTPATWGNLASSARAAYSAMPCLNSDNLNSSFTCAGVEQLTNGFLDTAVEDVPGLRNMRFRDFPSFIRSTDPDEYMVGYVLQETGRTAGASAVILNTFDELEGEAVAAMRSLGLARKVYTLGPLPLLAREDPPTPRSAISLSLWKEEEECLRWLDGRDPGSVVYVNFGSITVMTSEQLVEFAWGLANSGRPFLWIIRRDLVRGDTAVLPPEFLSETAGRGLMATWCPQQAVLDHPAVAAFLTHSGWNSTLEAMCGGVPVISWPFFADQQTNCRYQCNEWGVGMEIDSNVRRDAVASLIAELMEGEQGKEMRRRALEWRDKAIEVAKPGGTSHRNFDDLVRNVLLPKN
;
A
#
# COMPACT_ATOMS: atom_id res chain seq x y z
N MET A 1 1.32 7.92 -37.14
CA MET A 1 0.75 9.23 -36.74
C MET A 1 -0.70 9.00 -36.38
N MET A 2 -1.05 9.09 -35.10
CA MET A 2 -2.44 8.97 -34.65
C MET A 2 -3.16 10.32 -34.82
N THR A 3 -4.43 10.28 -35.21
CA THR A 3 -5.21 11.46 -35.62
C THR A 3 -5.80 12.21 -34.39
N PRO A 4 -6.24 13.47 -34.55
CA PRO A 4 -6.90 14.22 -33.47
C PRO A 4 -8.12 13.53 -32.84
N ALA A 5 -8.79 12.65 -33.59
CA ALA A 5 -9.92 11.86 -33.08
C ALA A 5 -9.52 10.81 -32.03
N THR A 6 -8.32 10.23 -32.15
CA THR A 6 -7.78 9.30 -31.14
C THR A 6 -7.42 10.01 -29.83
N TRP A 7 -6.98 11.27 -29.88
CA TRP A 7 -6.77 12.08 -28.67
C TRP A 7 -8.07 12.41 -27.93
N GLY A 8 -9.16 12.66 -28.67
CA GLY A 8 -10.49 12.90 -28.10
C GLY A 8 -11.03 11.70 -27.31
N ASN A 9 -10.83 10.48 -27.82
CA ASN A 9 -11.25 9.24 -27.14
C ASN A 9 -10.34 8.84 -25.96
N LEU A 10 -9.06 9.21 -25.99
CA LEU A 10 -8.14 9.01 -24.87
C LEU A 10 -8.47 9.93 -23.70
N ALA A 11 -8.70 11.23 -23.99
CA ALA A 11 -9.10 12.22 -23.00
C ALA A 11 -10.49 11.91 -22.44
N SER A 12 -11.41 11.33 -23.23
CA SER A 12 -12.72 10.90 -22.74
C SER A 12 -12.66 9.68 -21.83
N SER A 13 -11.68 8.77 -22.02
CA SER A 13 -11.54 7.56 -21.19
C SER A 13 -10.85 7.85 -19.85
N ALA A 14 -9.83 8.72 -19.84
CA ALA A 14 -9.28 9.29 -18.61
C ALA A 14 -10.33 10.19 -17.91
N ARG A 15 -11.13 10.95 -18.65
CA ARG A 15 -12.31 11.65 -18.10
C ARG A 15 -13.30 10.67 -17.52
N ALA A 16 -13.64 9.56 -18.16
CA ALA A 16 -14.63 8.60 -17.67
C ALA A 16 -14.22 7.96 -16.33
N ALA A 17 -12.93 7.64 -16.17
CA ALA A 17 -12.39 7.12 -14.90
C ALA A 17 -12.48 8.14 -13.75
N TYR A 18 -12.41 9.44 -14.07
CA TYR A 18 -12.52 10.50 -13.09
C TYR A 18 -13.96 11.05 -12.95
N SER A 19 -14.77 11.06 -14.01
CA SER A 19 -16.10 11.69 -14.11
C SER A 19 -17.21 10.97 -13.37
N ALA A 20 -16.93 9.75 -12.91
CA ALA A 20 -17.74 9.06 -11.92
C ALA A 20 -17.62 9.71 -10.52
N MET A 21 -16.68 10.63 -10.30
CA MET A 21 -16.68 11.49 -9.13
C MET A 21 -17.60 12.71 -9.38
N PRO A 22 -18.58 12.98 -8.50
CA PRO A 22 -19.42 14.19 -8.53
C PRO A 22 -18.68 15.54 -8.62
N CYS A 23 -17.35 15.55 -8.53
CA CYS A 23 -16.48 16.73 -8.67
C CYS A 23 -16.14 17.11 -10.14
N LEU A 24 -16.79 16.51 -11.16
CA LEU A 24 -16.55 16.84 -12.57
C LEU A 24 -17.79 17.41 -13.24
N ASN A 25 -17.83 18.74 -13.35
CA ASN A 25 -18.83 19.40 -14.18
C ASN A 25 -18.53 19.08 -15.66
N SER A 26 -19.47 18.44 -16.34
CA SER A 26 -19.33 17.98 -17.74
C SER A 26 -19.32 19.11 -18.77
N ASP A 27 -19.54 20.36 -18.37
CA ASP A 27 -19.96 21.41 -19.29
C ASP A 27 -19.01 22.61 -19.26
N ASN A 28 -17.72 22.41 -19.59
CA ASN A 28 -16.89 23.39 -20.31
C ASN A 28 -15.45 22.88 -20.52
N LEU A 29 -14.95 23.04 -21.74
CA LEU A 29 -13.61 22.62 -22.18
C LEU A 29 -12.45 23.49 -21.63
N ASN A 30 -12.68 24.35 -20.62
CA ASN A 30 -11.66 25.31 -20.15
C ASN A 30 -11.81 25.84 -18.70
N SER A 31 -12.45 25.13 -17.77
CA SER A 31 -12.63 25.66 -16.41
C SER A 31 -12.68 24.59 -15.30
N SER A 32 -11.76 24.73 -14.35
CA SER A 32 -11.72 24.27 -12.94
C SER A 32 -12.02 22.79 -12.63
N PHE A 33 -10.96 22.07 -12.24
CA PHE A 33 -11.00 20.75 -11.60
C PHE A 33 -10.95 20.94 -10.08
N THR A 34 -12.08 20.99 -9.37
CA THR A 34 -12.05 21.09 -7.90
C THR A 34 -13.11 20.20 -7.26
N CYS A 35 -12.71 19.48 -6.21
CA CYS A 35 -13.65 19.19 -5.14
C CYS A 35 -13.73 20.44 -4.25
N ALA A 36 -14.93 21.04 -4.26
CA ALA A 36 -15.65 21.76 -3.21
C ALA A 36 -14.97 22.19 -1.89
N GLY A 37 -15.49 23.28 -1.30
CA GLY A 37 -14.84 24.10 -0.27
C GLY A 37 -14.30 23.40 0.98
N VAL A 38 -13.36 24.08 1.66
CA VAL A 38 -12.55 23.62 2.82
C VAL A 38 -13.35 22.86 3.89
N GLU A 39 -14.61 23.25 4.14
CA GLU A 39 -15.49 22.59 5.13
C GLU A 39 -15.74 21.11 4.82
N GLN A 40 -15.71 20.69 3.55
CA GLN A 40 -15.94 19.30 3.16
C GLN A 40 -14.81 18.34 3.54
N LEU A 41 -13.61 18.87 3.83
CA LEU A 41 -12.50 18.07 4.30
C LEU A 41 -12.69 17.59 5.74
N THR A 42 -13.57 18.23 6.51
CA THR A 42 -13.71 18.00 7.96
C THR A 42 -15.14 17.70 8.41
N ASN A 43 -16.15 17.89 7.54
CA ASN A 43 -17.57 17.73 7.90
C ASN A 43 -18.17 16.33 7.58
N GLY A 44 -17.32 15.34 7.26
CA GLY A 44 -17.77 13.98 6.92
C GLY A 44 -18.17 13.79 5.45
N PHE A 45 -18.10 14.82 4.60
CA PHE A 45 -18.39 14.67 3.16
C PHE A 45 -17.54 13.58 2.50
N LEU A 46 -16.28 13.41 2.93
CA LEU A 46 -15.39 12.40 2.38
C LEU A 46 -15.85 10.94 2.64
N ASP A 47 -16.80 10.72 3.56
CA ASP A 47 -17.43 9.42 3.80
C ASP A 47 -18.52 9.06 2.78
N THR A 48 -18.88 10.00 1.89
CA THR A 48 -19.88 9.77 0.84
C THR A 48 -19.38 8.72 -0.15
N ALA A 49 -20.24 7.77 -0.47
CA ALA A 49 -19.97 6.76 -1.49
C ALA A 49 -19.82 7.40 -2.87
N VAL A 50 -18.87 6.90 -3.65
CA VAL A 50 -18.68 7.28 -5.05
C VAL A 50 -19.31 6.18 -5.91
N GLU A 51 -20.34 6.57 -6.66
CA GLU A 51 -21.06 5.68 -7.57
C GLU A 51 -20.32 5.57 -8.91
N ASP A 52 -20.57 4.49 -9.65
CA ASP A 52 -20.18 4.32 -11.06
C ASP A 52 -18.67 4.37 -11.39
N VAL A 53 -17.77 3.99 -10.48
CA VAL A 53 -16.34 3.88 -10.79
C VAL A 53 -16.00 2.49 -11.36
N PRO A 54 -15.63 2.36 -12.65
CA PRO A 54 -15.43 1.05 -13.25
C PRO A 54 -14.31 0.26 -12.56
N GLY A 55 -14.64 -0.96 -12.12
CA GLY A 55 -13.69 -1.89 -11.51
C GLY A 55 -13.39 -1.67 -10.03
N LEU A 56 -13.97 -0.63 -9.40
CA LEU A 56 -13.85 -0.38 -7.97
C LEU A 56 -15.24 -0.50 -7.31
N ARG A 57 -15.32 -1.18 -6.16
CA ARG A 57 -16.59 -1.42 -5.46
C ARG A 57 -16.64 -0.63 -4.16
N ASN A 58 -17.81 -0.06 -3.86
CA ASN A 58 -18.13 0.53 -2.56
C ASN A 58 -17.04 1.52 -2.06
N MET A 59 -16.48 2.34 -2.96
CA MET A 59 -15.47 3.32 -2.60
C MET A 59 -16.13 4.58 -2.06
N ARG A 60 -15.46 5.27 -1.14
CA ARG A 60 -15.82 6.62 -0.68
C ARG A 60 -14.78 7.62 -1.15
N PHE A 61 -15.10 8.91 -1.15
CA PHE A 61 -14.12 9.94 -1.52
C PHE A 61 -12.82 9.86 -0.71
N ARG A 62 -12.91 9.53 0.59
CA ARG A 62 -11.74 9.34 1.47
C ARG A 62 -10.88 8.13 1.11
N ASP A 63 -11.38 7.21 0.29
CA ASP A 63 -10.65 5.99 -0.08
C ASP A 63 -9.81 6.21 -1.37
N PHE A 64 -10.00 7.33 -2.08
CA PHE A 64 -9.20 7.69 -3.25
C PHE A 64 -7.90 8.42 -2.89
N PRO A 65 -6.90 8.47 -3.79
CA PRO A 65 -5.61 9.05 -3.49
C PRO A 65 -5.68 10.47 -2.95
N SER A 66 -4.94 10.75 -1.88
CA SER A 66 -5.08 12.01 -1.14
C SER A 66 -4.88 13.27 -1.98
N PHE A 67 -4.16 13.18 -3.11
CA PHE A 67 -3.88 14.29 -4.01
C PHE A 67 -5.15 14.92 -4.61
N ILE A 68 -6.24 14.17 -4.76
CA ILE A 68 -7.50 14.71 -5.31
C ILE A 68 -8.30 15.51 -4.27
N ARG A 69 -7.86 15.55 -3.01
CA ARG A 69 -8.52 16.27 -1.91
C ARG A 69 -8.00 17.70 -1.83
N SER A 70 -8.04 18.40 -2.96
CA SER A 70 -7.57 19.78 -3.09
C SER A 70 -8.70 20.68 -3.59
N THR A 71 -8.75 21.89 -3.04
CA THR A 71 -9.61 22.98 -3.53
C THR A 71 -8.89 23.85 -4.56
N ASP A 72 -7.58 23.65 -4.76
CA ASP A 72 -6.78 24.38 -5.74
C ASP A 72 -6.96 23.74 -7.14
N PRO A 73 -7.58 24.45 -8.11
CA PRO A 73 -7.77 23.94 -9.46
C PRO A 73 -6.46 23.69 -10.21
N ASP A 74 -5.37 24.32 -9.77
CA ASP A 74 -4.04 24.19 -10.37
C ASP A 74 -3.13 23.29 -9.54
N GLU A 75 -3.70 22.45 -8.67
CA GLU A 75 -2.90 21.56 -7.84
C GLU A 75 -2.05 20.61 -8.69
N TYR A 76 -0.73 20.74 -8.50
CA TYR A 76 0.30 20.12 -9.30
C TYR A 76 0.15 18.60 -9.36
N MET A 77 -0.09 17.94 -8.23
CA MET A 77 -0.17 16.48 -8.20
C MET A 77 -1.40 15.96 -8.96
N VAL A 78 -2.52 16.67 -8.95
CA VAL A 78 -3.70 16.30 -9.74
C VAL A 78 -3.39 16.41 -11.22
N GLY A 79 -2.83 17.54 -11.66
CA GLY A 79 -2.42 17.75 -13.05
C GLY A 79 -1.41 16.70 -13.54
N TYR A 80 -0.42 16.39 -12.70
CA TYR A 80 0.60 15.37 -12.98
C TYR A 80 -0.02 13.98 -13.17
N VAL A 81 -0.87 13.52 -12.23
CA VAL A 81 -1.48 12.19 -12.30
C VAL A 81 -2.39 12.07 -13.53
N LEU A 82 -3.18 13.10 -13.86
CA LEU A 82 -4.00 13.11 -15.06
C LEU A 82 -3.16 13.04 -16.34
N GLN A 83 -2.05 13.79 -16.39
CA GLN A 83 -1.15 13.78 -17.52
C GLN A 83 -0.50 12.41 -17.72
N GLU A 84 0.05 11.81 -16.66
CA GLU A 84 0.70 10.50 -16.76
C GLU A 84 -0.33 9.39 -17.07
N THR A 85 -1.52 9.45 -16.47
CA THR A 85 -2.62 8.53 -16.82
C THR A 85 -3.00 8.66 -18.29
N GLY A 86 -3.12 9.88 -18.83
CA GLY A 86 -3.40 10.09 -20.25
C GLY A 86 -2.31 9.52 -21.18
N ARG A 87 -1.05 9.52 -20.75
CA ARG A 87 0.07 8.95 -21.52
C ARG A 87 0.03 7.42 -21.59
N THR A 88 -0.58 6.74 -20.62
CA THR A 88 -0.63 5.26 -20.58
C THR A 88 -1.26 4.66 -21.85
N ALA A 89 -2.24 5.33 -22.45
CA ALA A 89 -2.90 4.82 -23.65
C ALA A 89 -2.01 4.87 -24.91
N GLY A 90 -0.93 5.65 -24.88
CA GLY A 90 0.14 5.61 -25.87
C GLY A 90 1.21 4.52 -25.60
N ALA A 91 1.19 3.88 -24.43
CA ALA A 91 2.19 2.88 -24.05
C ALA A 91 1.98 1.56 -24.80
N SER A 92 3.10 0.90 -25.14
CA SER A 92 3.06 -0.44 -25.74
C SER A 92 2.50 -1.49 -24.77
N ALA A 93 2.78 -1.31 -23.49
CA ALA A 93 2.24 -2.09 -22.39
C ALA A 93 2.35 -1.29 -21.08
N VAL A 94 1.44 -1.56 -20.15
CA VAL A 94 1.52 -1.15 -18.74
C VAL A 94 1.79 -2.39 -17.89
N ILE A 95 2.72 -2.26 -16.96
CA ILE A 95 3.08 -3.30 -16.00
C ILE A 95 2.52 -2.89 -14.65
N LEU A 96 1.77 -3.79 -14.02
CA LEU A 96 1.22 -3.61 -12.69
C LEU A 96 1.83 -4.64 -11.75
N ASN A 97 2.37 -4.19 -10.63
CA ASN A 97 2.80 -5.09 -9.55
C ASN A 97 1.57 -5.58 -8.78
N THR A 98 0.78 -6.45 -9.39
CA THR A 98 -0.42 -7.08 -8.82
C THR A 98 -0.70 -8.39 -9.56
N PHE A 99 -1.72 -9.13 -9.17
CA PHE A 99 -2.17 -10.35 -9.84
C PHE A 99 -3.69 -10.36 -10.04
N ASP A 100 -4.16 -11.08 -11.05
CA ASP A 100 -5.56 -11.01 -11.50
C ASP A 100 -6.55 -11.46 -10.41
N GLU A 101 -6.17 -12.41 -9.57
CA GLU A 101 -6.99 -12.87 -8.44
C GLU A 101 -7.13 -11.82 -7.33
N LEU A 102 -6.22 -10.84 -7.26
CA LEU A 102 -6.27 -9.74 -6.28
C LEU A 102 -7.11 -8.56 -6.74
N GLU A 103 -6.94 -8.15 -8.01
CA GLU A 103 -7.48 -6.89 -8.55
C GLU A 103 -8.09 -7.02 -9.95
N GLY A 104 -8.54 -8.22 -10.33
CA GLY A 104 -8.99 -8.54 -11.68
C GLY A 104 -10.09 -7.63 -12.24
N GLU A 105 -10.97 -7.11 -11.39
CA GLU A 105 -12.02 -6.17 -11.81
C GLU A 105 -11.46 -4.81 -12.20
N ALA A 106 -10.52 -4.26 -11.41
CA ALA A 106 -9.83 -3.02 -11.72
C ALA A 106 -8.99 -3.18 -13.01
N VAL A 107 -8.27 -4.30 -13.13
CA VAL A 107 -7.48 -4.62 -14.32
C VAL A 107 -8.36 -4.77 -15.57
N ALA A 108 -9.52 -5.41 -15.45
CA ALA A 108 -10.49 -5.52 -16.54
C ALA A 108 -11.03 -4.15 -16.94
N ALA A 109 -11.38 -3.30 -15.97
CA ALA A 109 -11.83 -1.93 -16.23
C ALA A 109 -10.75 -1.10 -16.96
N MET A 110 -9.49 -1.18 -16.54
CA MET A 110 -8.38 -0.51 -17.23
C MET A 110 -8.26 -0.93 -18.70
N ARG A 111 -8.43 -2.24 -18.98
CA ARG A 111 -8.42 -2.79 -20.34
C ARG A 111 -9.62 -2.28 -21.14
N SER A 112 -10.82 -2.28 -20.57
CA SER A 112 -12.04 -1.81 -21.23
C SER A 112 -12.04 -0.31 -21.53
N LEU A 113 -11.43 0.50 -20.65
CA LEU A 113 -11.24 1.93 -20.86
C LEU A 113 -10.12 2.25 -21.86
N GLY A 114 -9.42 1.25 -22.37
CA GLY A 114 -8.34 1.47 -23.33
C GLY A 114 -7.15 2.26 -22.76
N LEU A 115 -6.94 2.21 -21.44
CA LEU A 115 -5.84 2.92 -20.78
C LEU A 115 -4.47 2.41 -21.22
N ALA A 116 -4.36 1.22 -21.79
CA ALA A 116 -3.14 0.75 -22.43
C ALA A 116 -3.44 -0.27 -23.51
N ARG A 117 -2.54 -0.40 -24.49
CA ARG A 117 -2.66 -1.44 -25.52
C ARG A 117 -2.62 -2.85 -24.92
N LYS A 118 -1.81 -3.03 -23.87
CA LYS A 118 -1.68 -4.26 -23.09
C LYS A 118 -1.49 -3.90 -21.62
N VAL A 119 -2.12 -4.65 -20.73
CA VAL A 119 -1.94 -4.53 -19.27
C VAL A 119 -1.49 -5.88 -18.75
N TYR A 120 -0.27 -5.93 -18.20
CA TYR A 120 0.32 -7.12 -17.60
C TYR A 120 0.35 -6.99 -16.08
N THR A 121 -0.23 -7.97 -15.40
CA THR A 121 -0.14 -8.15 -13.95
C THR A 121 1.06 -9.04 -13.65
N LEU A 122 2.11 -8.44 -13.09
CA LEU A 122 3.43 -9.06 -12.83
C LEU A 122 3.77 -9.12 -11.34
N GLY A 123 2.76 -9.22 -10.49
CA GLY A 123 2.91 -9.24 -9.04
C GLY A 123 2.60 -10.61 -8.41
N PRO A 124 2.93 -10.77 -7.13
CA PRO A 124 3.72 -9.83 -6.34
C PRO A 124 5.22 -9.97 -6.66
N LEU A 125 5.89 -8.86 -6.94
CA LEU A 125 7.33 -8.83 -7.25
C LEU A 125 8.23 -9.48 -6.18
N PRO A 126 7.95 -9.39 -4.86
CA PRO A 126 8.74 -10.10 -3.85
C PRO A 126 8.85 -11.61 -4.08
N LEU A 127 7.82 -12.24 -4.66
CA LEU A 127 7.84 -13.67 -4.99
C LEU A 127 8.32 -13.91 -6.42
N LEU A 128 7.91 -13.08 -7.38
CA LEU A 128 8.28 -13.26 -8.79
C LEU A 128 9.79 -13.05 -9.04
N ALA A 129 10.41 -12.13 -8.30
CA ALA A 129 11.84 -11.86 -8.39
C ALA A 129 12.69 -12.77 -7.50
N ARG A 130 12.07 -13.64 -6.69
CA ARG A 130 12.79 -14.55 -5.78
C ARG A 130 13.46 -15.65 -6.59
N GLU A 131 14.78 -15.74 -6.47
CA GLU A 131 15.58 -16.79 -7.06
C GLU A 131 15.98 -17.80 -5.97
N ASP A 132 15.73 -19.09 -6.22
CA ASP A 132 16.14 -20.19 -5.34
C ASP A 132 16.83 -21.28 -6.19
N PRO A 133 18.16 -21.49 -6.04
CA PRO A 133 19.05 -20.85 -5.08
C PRO A 133 19.36 -19.38 -5.42
N PRO A 134 19.76 -18.56 -4.42
CA PRO A 134 20.13 -17.17 -4.65
C PRO A 134 21.29 -17.04 -5.66
N THR A 135 21.20 -16.05 -6.55
CA THR A 135 22.25 -15.71 -7.52
C THR A 135 22.87 -14.35 -7.18
N PRO A 136 23.96 -13.91 -7.85
CA PRO A 136 24.48 -12.56 -7.68
C PRO A 136 23.46 -11.44 -7.96
N ARG A 137 22.38 -11.73 -8.72
CA ARG A 137 21.27 -10.78 -8.94
C ARG A 137 20.39 -10.63 -7.71
N SER A 138 20.29 -11.67 -6.89
CA SER A 138 19.56 -11.63 -5.61
C SER A 138 20.21 -10.68 -4.60
N ALA A 139 21.44 -10.19 -4.85
CA ALA A 139 22.10 -9.16 -4.06
C ALA A 139 21.65 -7.72 -4.41
N ILE A 140 20.86 -7.53 -5.48
CA ILE A 140 20.25 -6.23 -5.80
C ILE A 140 19.13 -5.99 -4.79
N SER A 141 19.45 -5.26 -3.72
CA SER A 141 18.46 -4.86 -2.74
C SER A 141 17.51 -3.82 -3.35
N LEU A 142 16.21 -4.06 -3.21
CA LEU A 142 15.15 -3.08 -3.52
C LEU A 142 14.96 -2.06 -2.39
N SER A 143 15.76 -2.17 -1.32
CA SER A 143 15.73 -1.25 -0.20
C SER A 143 16.37 0.09 -0.54
N LEU A 144 15.69 1.16 -0.12
CA LEU A 144 16.21 2.52 -0.20
C LEU A 144 17.22 2.85 0.91
N TRP A 145 17.32 1.98 1.93
CA TRP A 145 18.09 2.23 3.15
C TRP A 145 18.96 1.01 3.51
N LYS A 146 20.03 1.26 4.28
CA LYS A 146 20.94 0.21 4.74
C LYS A 146 20.26 -0.67 5.78
N GLU A 147 20.09 -1.94 5.48
CA GLU A 147 19.43 -2.92 6.33
C GLU A 147 20.29 -3.35 7.53
N GLU A 148 19.66 -3.56 8.68
CA GLU A 148 20.29 -4.05 9.91
C GLU A 148 19.89 -5.51 10.18
N GLU A 149 20.83 -6.44 9.98
CA GLU A 149 20.61 -7.89 10.20
C GLU A 149 20.34 -8.27 11.67
N GLU A 150 20.65 -7.37 12.62
CA GLU A 150 20.30 -7.55 14.03
C GLU A 150 18.79 -7.76 14.24
N CYS A 151 17.96 -7.18 13.37
CA CYS A 151 16.51 -7.38 13.40
C CYS A 151 16.13 -8.87 13.35
N LEU A 152 16.75 -9.64 12.44
CA LEU A 152 16.45 -11.06 12.29
C LEU A 152 16.94 -11.86 13.50
N ARG A 153 18.17 -11.60 13.96
CA ARG A 153 18.74 -12.27 15.15
C ARG A 153 17.91 -12.03 16.42
N TRP A 154 17.31 -10.85 16.54
CA TRP A 154 16.42 -10.54 17.65
C TRP A 154 15.08 -11.29 17.55
N LEU A 155 14.56 -11.48 16.33
CA LEU A 155 13.34 -12.24 16.07
C LEU A 155 13.52 -13.74 16.31
N ASP A 156 14.70 -14.30 16.04
CA ASP A 156 15.03 -15.72 16.29
C ASP A 156 14.82 -16.12 17.77
N GLY A 157 14.93 -15.16 18.69
CA GLY A 157 14.74 -15.35 20.12
C GLY A 157 13.30 -15.19 20.61
N ARG A 158 12.31 -15.09 19.72
CA ARG A 158 10.90 -14.82 20.05
C ARG A 158 9.98 -15.98 19.67
N ASP A 159 8.92 -16.14 20.44
CA ASP A 159 7.92 -17.17 20.17
C ASP A 159 7.22 -16.93 18.83
N PRO A 160 6.86 -17.98 18.08
CA PRO A 160 6.08 -17.85 16.85
C PRO A 160 4.79 -17.04 17.06
N GLY A 161 4.53 -16.12 16.14
CA GLY A 161 3.34 -15.27 16.16
C GLY A 161 3.20 -14.37 17.38
N SER A 162 4.30 -13.97 18.02
CA SER A 162 4.29 -13.12 19.22
C SER A 162 4.65 -11.66 18.97
N VAL A 163 5.28 -11.35 17.84
CA VAL A 163 5.89 -10.03 17.57
C VAL A 163 4.98 -9.16 16.70
N VAL A 164 4.86 -7.89 17.10
CA VAL A 164 4.31 -6.82 16.26
C VAL A 164 5.45 -6.15 15.50
N TYR A 165 5.42 -6.20 14.18
CA TYR A 165 6.33 -5.43 13.33
C TYR A 165 5.73 -4.06 13.04
N VAL A 166 6.53 -2.99 13.11
CA VAL A 166 6.09 -1.61 12.90
C VAL A 166 7.03 -0.92 11.91
N ASN A 167 6.49 -0.47 10.78
CA ASN A 167 7.22 0.35 9.81
C ASN A 167 6.28 1.23 8.98
N PHE A 168 6.49 2.55 9.04
CA PHE A 168 5.68 3.52 8.29
C PHE A 168 6.28 3.88 6.92
N GLY A 169 7.21 3.07 6.42
CA GLY A 169 7.82 3.25 5.11
C GLY A 169 8.89 4.33 5.09
N SER A 170 9.33 4.67 3.89
CA SER A 170 10.53 5.49 3.62
C SER A 170 10.28 6.99 3.48
N ILE A 171 9.02 7.44 3.42
CA ILE A 171 8.68 8.86 3.14
C ILE A 171 7.67 9.42 4.15
N THR A 172 6.81 8.57 4.73
CA THR A 172 5.83 9.00 5.73
C THR A 172 6.52 9.68 6.91
N VAL A 173 5.92 10.80 7.34
CA VAL A 173 6.33 11.53 8.55
C VAL A 173 5.14 11.68 9.48
N MET A 174 5.41 11.76 10.78
CA MET A 174 4.41 11.98 11.82
C MET A 174 4.78 13.19 12.69
N THR A 175 3.83 13.65 13.50
CA THR A 175 4.13 14.65 14.55
C THR A 175 4.79 13.97 15.75
N SER A 176 5.48 14.74 16.60
CA SER A 176 6.03 14.23 17.86
C SER A 176 4.93 13.68 18.78
N GLU A 177 3.73 14.26 18.75
CA GLU A 177 2.57 13.78 19.51
C GLU A 177 2.12 12.40 19.01
N GLN A 178 1.99 12.21 17.69
CA GLN A 178 1.66 10.91 17.09
C GLN A 178 2.73 9.86 17.41
N LEU A 179 4.01 10.23 17.38
CA LEU A 179 5.12 9.34 17.76
C LEU A 179 4.96 8.85 19.21
N VAL A 180 4.62 9.76 20.13
CA VAL A 180 4.39 9.44 21.55
C VAL A 180 3.17 8.56 21.73
N GLU A 181 2.07 8.78 21.00
CA GLU A 181 0.88 7.93 21.06
C GLU A 181 1.14 6.52 20.53
N PHE A 182 1.90 6.38 19.43
CA PHE A 182 2.34 5.07 18.95
C PHE A 182 3.25 4.36 19.96
N ALA A 183 4.22 5.07 20.52
CA ALA A 183 5.15 4.51 21.50
C ALA A 183 4.39 3.97 22.72
N TRP A 184 3.53 4.77 23.33
CA TRP A 184 2.75 4.31 24.48
C TRP A 184 1.71 3.26 24.11
N GLY A 185 1.14 3.30 22.89
CA GLY A 185 0.27 2.25 22.39
C GLY A 185 0.97 0.89 22.31
N LEU A 186 2.20 0.87 21.77
CA LEU A 186 3.05 -0.33 21.72
C LEU A 186 3.42 -0.83 23.11
N ALA A 187 3.86 0.06 24.00
CA ALA A 187 4.20 -0.31 25.38
C ALA A 187 3.00 -0.94 26.11
N ASN A 188 1.84 -0.29 26.01
CA ASN A 188 0.59 -0.72 26.65
C ASN A 188 0.02 -2.01 26.07
N SER A 189 0.36 -2.37 24.83
CA SER A 189 -0.08 -3.63 24.21
C SER A 189 0.49 -4.87 24.91
N GLY A 190 1.54 -4.71 25.71
CA GLY A 190 2.20 -5.85 26.38
C GLY A 190 3.09 -6.68 25.45
N ARG A 191 3.03 -6.49 24.13
CA ARG A 191 3.66 -7.38 23.14
C ARG A 191 5.13 -7.08 22.87
N PRO A 192 5.92 -8.11 22.50
CA PRO A 192 7.17 -7.88 21.80
C PRO A 192 6.94 -7.11 20.50
N PHE A 193 7.80 -6.16 20.18
CA PHE A 193 7.71 -5.41 18.94
C PHE A 193 9.07 -5.08 18.34
N LEU A 194 9.13 -5.06 17.00
CA LEU A 194 10.24 -4.52 16.22
C LEU A 194 9.74 -3.25 15.53
N TRP A 195 10.33 -2.11 15.86
CA TRP A 195 9.92 -0.82 15.29
C TRP A 195 11.06 -0.16 14.51
N ILE A 196 10.81 0.09 13.22
CA ILE A 196 11.67 0.88 12.37
C ILE A 196 11.42 2.37 12.62
N ILE A 197 12.41 3.03 13.24
CA ILE A 197 12.39 4.44 13.60
C ILE A 197 13.50 5.15 12.84
N ARG A 198 13.11 5.81 11.75
CA ARG A 198 14.02 6.64 10.96
C ARG A 198 14.22 7.99 11.64
N ARG A 199 15.40 8.59 11.48
CA ARG A 199 15.69 9.91 12.08
C ARG A 199 14.73 10.99 11.59
N ASP A 200 14.37 10.92 10.31
CA ASP A 200 13.47 11.85 9.61
C ASP A 200 11.98 11.48 9.73
N LEU A 201 11.62 10.53 10.61
CA LEU A 201 10.24 10.10 10.78
C LEU A 201 9.35 11.20 11.40
N VAL A 202 9.94 12.16 12.13
CA VAL A 202 9.20 13.30 12.69
C VAL A 202 9.30 14.51 11.76
N ARG A 203 8.18 15.13 11.46
CA ARG A 203 8.14 16.28 10.54
C ARG A 203 8.98 17.43 11.08
N GLY A 204 10.09 17.73 10.40
CA GLY A 204 10.95 18.87 10.71
C GLY A 204 11.82 18.70 11.96
N ASP A 205 11.88 17.49 12.54
CA ASP A 205 12.65 17.20 13.75
C ASP A 205 13.20 15.76 13.72
N THR A 206 14.06 15.43 14.69
CA THR A 206 14.54 14.06 14.87
C THR A 206 13.51 13.25 15.65
N ALA A 207 13.26 12.00 15.25
CA ALA A 207 12.47 11.08 16.06
C ALA A 207 13.15 10.80 17.42
N VAL A 208 12.61 11.39 18.49
CA VAL A 208 13.08 11.20 19.87
C VAL A 208 11.96 10.54 20.67
N LEU A 209 12.22 9.31 21.11
CA LEU A 209 11.30 8.57 21.98
C LEU A 209 11.46 8.99 23.45
N PRO A 210 10.40 8.96 24.26
CA PRO A 210 10.48 9.22 25.69
C PRO A 210 11.42 8.23 26.40
N PRO A 211 12.32 8.67 27.31
CA PRO A 211 13.18 7.77 28.10
C PRO A 211 12.42 6.73 28.92
N GLU A 212 11.23 7.11 29.41
CA GLU A 212 10.33 6.23 30.16
C GLU A 212 9.81 5.09 29.29
N PHE A 213 9.56 5.35 27.99
CA PHE A 213 9.15 4.33 27.04
C PHE A 213 10.27 3.28 26.83
N LEU A 214 11.52 3.73 26.68
CA LEU A 214 12.66 2.83 26.53
C LEU A 214 12.85 1.93 27.75
N SER A 215 12.63 2.49 28.94
CA SER A 215 12.71 1.75 30.20
C SER A 215 11.57 0.73 30.36
N GLU A 216 10.33 1.14 30.04
CA GLU A 216 9.14 0.29 30.14
C GLU A 216 9.13 -0.88 29.14
N THR A 217 9.72 -0.66 27.97
CA THR A 217 9.77 -1.66 26.89
C THR A 217 11.07 -2.47 26.86
N ALA A 218 11.94 -2.27 27.86
CA ALA A 218 13.19 -3.00 27.99
C ALA A 218 12.96 -4.52 27.92
N GLY A 219 13.68 -5.19 27.01
CA GLY A 219 13.58 -6.63 26.78
C GLY A 219 12.43 -7.08 25.85
N ARG A 220 11.46 -6.21 25.55
CA ARG A 220 10.30 -6.50 24.68
C ARG A 220 10.34 -5.73 23.35
N GLY A 221 10.92 -4.53 23.33
CA GLY A 221 11.09 -3.73 22.11
C GLY A 221 12.48 -3.87 21.49
N LEU A 222 12.54 -3.90 20.15
CA LEU A 222 13.74 -3.56 19.38
C LEU A 222 13.43 -2.36 18.49
N MET A 223 14.27 -1.32 18.58
CA MET A 223 14.23 -0.18 17.68
C MET A 223 15.42 -0.27 16.73
N ALA A 224 15.15 -0.18 15.43
CA ALA A 224 16.17 -0.18 14.38
C ALA A 224 15.90 0.98 13.42
N THR A 225 16.91 1.40 12.65
CA THR A 225 16.72 2.46 11.64
C THR A 225 16.19 1.89 10.34
N TRP A 226 16.54 0.64 10.02
CA TRP A 226 16.00 -0.09 8.87
C TRP A 226 16.21 -1.62 8.98
N CYS A 227 15.46 -2.42 8.23
CA CYS A 227 15.55 -3.88 8.26
C CYS A 227 15.30 -4.51 6.89
N PRO A 228 15.72 -5.78 6.67
CA PRO A 228 15.30 -6.55 5.50
C PRO A 228 13.80 -6.91 5.62
N GLN A 229 12.93 -5.97 5.23
CA GLN A 229 11.50 -6.00 5.55
C GLN A 229 10.80 -7.29 5.11
N GLN A 230 11.05 -7.79 3.89
CA GLN A 230 10.45 -9.05 3.44
C GLN A 230 10.88 -10.23 4.33
N ALA A 231 12.17 -10.31 4.70
CA ALA A 231 12.65 -11.38 5.59
C ALA A 231 12.07 -11.27 7.01
N VAL A 232 11.83 -10.05 7.50
CA VAL A 232 11.11 -9.82 8.77
C VAL A 232 9.66 -10.29 8.67
N LEU A 233 8.95 -9.95 7.59
CA LEU A 233 7.56 -10.35 7.38
C LEU A 233 7.39 -11.85 7.14
N ASP A 234 8.40 -12.51 6.56
CA ASP A 234 8.45 -13.96 6.39
C ASP A 234 8.81 -14.69 7.71
N HIS A 235 9.28 -13.97 8.73
CA HIS A 235 9.76 -14.58 9.96
C HIS A 235 8.61 -15.12 10.83
N PRO A 236 8.67 -16.37 11.33
CA PRO A 236 7.55 -17.00 12.04
C PRO A 236 7.14 -16.30 13.34
N ALA A 237 8.04 -15.54 13.96
CA ALA A 237 7.73 -14.73 15.14
C ALA A 237 6.78 -13.56 14.86
N VAL A 238 6.74 -13.03 13.63
CA VAL A 238 5.91 -11.87 13.30
C VAL A 238 4.45 -12.29 13.11
N ALA A 239 3.55 -11.63 13.83
CA ALA A 239 2.12 -11.91 13.79
C ALA A 239 1.24 -10.76 13.32
N ALA A 240 1.76 -9.53 13.36
CA ALA A 240 1.01 -8.34 13.00
C ALA A 240 1.98 -7.32 12.39
N PHE A 241 1.50 -6.57 11.40
CA PHE A 241 2.26 -5.48 10.80
C PHE A 241 1.51 -4.17 10.89
N LEU A 242 2.02 -3.24 11.71
CA LEU A 242 1.57 -1.87 11.77
C LEU A 242 2.29 -1.04 10.70
N THR A 243 1.54 -0.54 9.72
CA THR A 243 2.09 0.05 8.50
C THR A 243 1.29 1.23 7.99
N HIS A 244 1.97 2.11 7.27
CA HIS A 244 1.34 3.16 6.46
C HIS A 244 0.52 2.64 5.27
N SER A 245 0.58 1.34 4.96
CA SER A 245 -0.13 0.71 3.82
C SER A 245 0.28 1.22 2.43
N GLY A 246 1.56 1.56 2.23
CA GLY A 246 2.09 1.73 0.87
C GLY A 246 2.01 0.42 0.08
N TRP A 247 1.93 0.51 -1.26
CA TRP A 247 1.70 -0.67 -2.11
C TRP A 247 2.75 -1.78 -1.94
N ASN A 248 4.04 -1.42 -1.84
CA ASN A 248 5.09 -2.42 -1.62
C ASN A 248 4.91 -3.14 -0.28
N SER A 249 4.73 -2.40 0.82
CA SER A 249 4.47 -2.97 2.14
C SER A 249 3.21 -3.85 2.18
N THR A 250 2.19 -3.48 1.42
CA THR A 250 0.95 -4.25 1.27
C THR A 250 1.23 -5.62 0.66
N LEU A 251 1.97 -5.65 -0.46
CA LEU A 251 2.33 -6.90 -1.13
C LEU A 251 3.32 -7.73 -0.32
N GLU A 252 4.30 -7.13 0.35
CA GLU A 252 5.25 -7.85 1.18
C GLU A 252 4.55 -8.52 2.38
N ALA A 253 3.58 -7.84 3.01
CA ALA A 253 2.76 -8.39 4.07
C ALA A 253 1.89 -9.57 3.57
N MET A 254 1.33 -9.42 2.38
CA MET A 254 0.58 -10.48 1.70
C MET A 254 1.47 -11.69 1.40
N CYS A 255 2.70 -11.48 0.95
CA CYS A 255 3.67 -12.56 0.70
C CYS A 255 4.15 -13.24 1.99
N GLY A 256 4.18 -12.52 3.12
CA GLY A 256 4.45 -13.11 4.44
C GLY A 256 3.23 -13.80 5.06
N GLY A 257 2.02 -13.52 4.56
CA GLY A 257 0.77 -13.96 5.19
C GLY A 257 0.51 -13.28 6.53
N VAL A 258 0.93 -12.02 6.67
CA VAL A 258 0.84 -11.23 7.90
C VAL A 258 -0.32 -10.24 7.78
N PRO A 259 -1.32 -10.28 8.68
CA PRO A 259 -2.38 -9.28 8.68
C PRO A 259 -1.88 -7.93 9.22
N VAL A 260 -2.55 -6.85 8.84
CA VAL A 260 -2.03 -5.49 9.04
C VAL A 260 -2.89 -4.64 9.96
N ILE A 261 -2.26 -3.65 10.57
CA ILE A 261 -2.92 -2.47 11.10
C ILE A 261 -2.45 -1.28 10.26
N SER A 262 -3.40 -0.62 9.60
CA SER A 262 -3.16 0.40 8.59
C SER A 262 -3.28 1.79 9.20
N TRP A 263 -2.26 2.62 9.00
CA TRP A 263 -2.30 4.04 9.32
C TRP A 263 -1.98 4.87 8.06
N PRO A 264 -2.97 5.01 7.14
CA PRO A 264 -2.73 5.62 5.84
C PRO A 264 -2.48 7.13 5.96
N PHE A 265 -1.40 7.61 5.34
CA PHE A 265 -0.98 9.01 5.39
C PHE A 265 -1.29 9.75 4.08
N PHE A 266 -0.82 9.26 2.93
CA PHE A 266 -0.92 9.96 1.65
C PHE A 266 -0.90 9.02 0.44
N ALA A 267 -1.04 9.60 -0.75
CA ALA A 267 -0.99 8.89 -2.02
C ALA A 267 -2.05 7.79 -2.09
N ASP A 268 -1.67 6.58 -2.49
CA ASP A 268 -2.51 5.39 -2.64
C ASP A 268 -2.84 4.69 -1.31
N GLN A 269 -2.27 5.12 -0.19
CA GLN A 269 -2.35 4.41 1.09
C GLN A 269 -3.78 4.26 1.61
N GLN A 270 -4.64 5.27 1.39
CA GLN A 270 -6.06 5.18 1.77
C GLN A 270 -6.80 4.13 0.93
N THR A 271 -6.48 4.04 -0.37
CA THR A 271 -7.03 3.02 -1.26
C THR A 271 -6.60 1.63 -0.81
N ASN A 272 -5.31 1.45 -0.53
CA ASN A 272 -4.75 0.19 -0.06
C ASN A 272 -5.35 -0.21 1.30
N CYS A 273 -5.50 0.73 2.23
CA CYS A 273 -6.15 0.53 3.52
C CYS A 273 -7.59 0.03 3.36
N ARG A 274 -8.37 0.69 2.49
CA ARG A 274 -9.76 0.30 2.16
C ARG A 274 -9.83 -1.14 1.64
N TYR A 275 -8.97 -1.51 0.69
CA TYR A 275 -8.93 -2.86 0.15
C TYR A 275 -8.54 -3.90 1.20
N GLN A 276 -7.48 -3.64 1.99
CA GLN A 276 -7.05 -4.53 3.06
C GLN A 276 -8.14 -4.76 4.10
N CYS A 277 -8.86 -3.71 4.49
CA CYS A 277 -9.90 -3.80 5.52
C CYS A 277 -11.19 -4.46 5.03
N ASN A 278 -11.61 -4.18 3.79
CA ASN A 278 -12.97 -4.48 3.36
C ASN A 278 -13.09 -5.50 2.24
N GLU A 279 -12.14 -5.54 1.32
CA GLU A 279 -12.20 -6.45 0.17
C GLU A 279 -11.41 -7.74 0.47
N TRP A 280 -10.18 -7.59 0.99
CA TRP A 280 -9.31 -8.74 1.27
C TRP A 280 -9.52 -9.30 2.67
N GLY A 281 -9.95 -8.46 3.62
CA GLY A 281 -10.23 -8.85 5.00
C GLY A 281 -8.98 -9.26 5.76
N VAL A 282 -7.89 -8.52 5.57
CA VAL A 282 -6.57 -8.77 6.17
C VAL A 282 -6.06 -7.62 7.02
N GLY A 283 -6.86 -6.57 7.21
CA GLY A 283 -6.43 -5.38 7.93
C GLY A 283 -7.49 -4.67 8.75
N MET A 284 -7.01 -3.84 9.67
CA MET A 284 -7.80 -2.85 10.41
C MET A 284 -7.21 -1.45 10.19
N GLU A 285 -8.02 -0.41 10.33
CA GLU A 285 -7.62 0.99 10.15
C GLU A 285 -7.42 1.69 11.51
N ILE A 286 -6.33 2.44 11.66
CA ILE A 286 -6.10 3.39 12.75
C ILE A 286 -6.52 4.78 12.29
N ASP A 287 -7.23 5.49 13.16
CA ASP A 287 -7.59 6.89 12.93
C ASP A 287 -6.36 7.79 12.74
N SER A 288 -6.47 8.78 11.85
CA SER A 288 -5.41 9.78 11.64
C SER A 288 -5.01 10.53 12.92
N ASN A 289 -5.97 10.76 13.82
CA ASN A 289 -5.76 11.23 15.17
C ASN A 289 -5.44 10.04 16.09
N VAL A 290 -4.21 9.56 15.99
CA VAL A 290 -3.72 8.38 16.70
C VAL A 290 -3.87 8.56 18.21
N ARG A 291 -4.43 7.56 18.88
CA ARG A 291 -4.49 7.48 20.35
C ARG A 291 -3.93 6.16 20.83
N ARG A 292 -3.13 6.18 21.89
CA ARG A 292 -2.46 4.99 22.44
C ARG A 292 -3.40 3.86 22.85
N ASP A 293 -4.60 4.18 23.33
CA ASP A 293 -5.64 3.22 23.69
C ASP A 293 -6.16 2.48 22.45
N ALA A 294 -6.37 3.20 21.35
CA ALA A 294 -6.75 2.62 20.07
C ALA A 294 -5.64 1.71 19.51
N VAL A 295 -4.38 2.17 19.53
CA VAL A 295 -3.23 1.37 19.08
C VAL A 295 -3.12 0.06 19.87
N ALA A 296 -3.16 0.14 21.21
CA ALA A 296 -3.08 -1.05 22.06
C ALA A 296 -4.26 -2.01 21.83
N SER A 297 -5.48 -1.48 21.69
CA SER A 297 -6.68 -2.29 21.47
C SER A 297 -6.66 -3.00 20.11
N LEU A 298 -6.22 -2.32 19.05
CA LEU A 298 -6.09 -2.93 17.72
C LEU A 298 -4.99 -3.99 17.68
N ILE A 299 -3.87 -3.77 18.37
CA ILE A 299 -2.84 -4.81 18.53
C ILE A 299 -3.42 -6.02 19.27
N ALA A 300 -4.17 -5.81 20.36
CA ALA A 300 -4.80 -6.90 21.10
C ALA A 300 -5.78 -7.69 20.22
N GLU A 301 -6.67 -7.01 19.48
CA GLU A 301 -7.63 -7.66 18.58
C GLU A 301 -6.94 -8.44 17.46
N LEU A 302 -5.91 -7.88 16.82
CA LEU A 302 -5.21 -8.55 15.71
C LEU A 302 -4.42 -9.79 16.18
N MET A 303 -3.90 -9.74 17.42
CA MET A 303 -3.05 -10.79 17.97
C MET A 303 -3.86 -11.92 18.64
N GLU A 304 -4.95 -11.59 19.35
CA GLU A 304 -5.70 -12.55 20.18
C GLU A 304 -7.18 -12.65 19.84
N GLY A 305 -7.75 -11.60 19.27
CA GLY A 305 -9.18 -11.48 19.00
C GLY A 305 -9.66 -12.40 17.88
N GLU A 306 -10.98 -12.61 17.84
CA GLU A 306 -11.60 -13.46 16.81
C GLU A 306 -11.48 -12.83 15.42
N GLN A 307 -11.54 -11.49 15.31
CA GLN A 307 -11.29 -10.83 14.02
C GLN A 307 -9.83 -11.01 13.61
N GLY A 308 -8.88 -10.93 14.55
CA GLY A 308 -7.46 -11.21 14.34
C GLY A 308 -7.19 -12.61 13.78
N LYS A 309 -7.85 -13.62 14.35
CA LYS A 309 -7.76 -15.02 13.89
C LYS A 309 -8.26 -15.18 12.45
N GLU A 310 -9.41 -14.58 12.13
CA GLU A 310 -9.96 -14.62 10.77
C GLU A 310 -9.07 -13.87 9.77
N MET A 311 -8.57 -12.68 10.13
CA MET A 311 -7.67 -11.92 9.27
C MET A 311 -6.36 -12.68 9.00
N ARG A 312 -5.80 -13.35 10.02
CA ARG A 312 -4.61 -14.20 9.86
C ARG A 312 -4.88 -15.38 8.92
N ARG A 313 -6.04 -16.04 9.06
CA ARG A 313 -6.46 -17.12 8.15
C ARG A 313 -6.53 -16.61 6.71
N ARG A 314 -7.15 -15.46 6.47
CA ARG A 314 -7.23 -14.84 5.14
C ARG A 314 -5.88 -14.39 4.60
N ALA A 315 -5.01 -13.84 5.44
CA ALA A 315 -3.67 -13.43 5.04
C ALA A 315 -2.88 -14.64 4.52
N LEU A 316 -3.00 -15.81 5.17
CA LEU A 316 -2.41 -17.06 4.68
C LEU A 316 -3.03 -17.53 3.34
N GLU A 317 -4.34 -17.41 3.17
CA GLU A 317 -4.99 -17.74 1.88
C GLU A 317 -4.50 -16.84 0.74
N TRP A 318 -4.35 -15.55 1.01
CA TRP A 318 -3.81 -14.60 0.02
C TRP A 318 -2.34 -14.86 -0.28
N ARG A 319 -1.54 -15.20 0.73
CA ARG A 319 -0.17 -15.65 0.54
C ARG A 319 -0.09 -16.85 -0.39
N ASP A 320 -0.91 -17.87 -0.14
CA ASP A 320 -0.87 -19.10 -0.92
C ASP A 320 -1.26 -18.81 -2.39
N LYS A 321 -2.25 -17.95 -2.65
CA LYS A 321 -2.57 -17.46 -4.00
C LYS A 321 -1.40 -16.71 -4.64
N ALA A 322 -0.77 -15.81 -3.89
CA ALA A 322 0.39 -15.03 -4.33
C ALA A 322 1.57 -15.94 -4.76
N ILE A 323 1.82 -17.02 -4.01
CA ILE A 323 2.82 -18.04 -4.36
C ILE A 323 2.43 -18.78 -5.65
N GLU A 324 1.17 -19.18 -5.78
CA GLU A 324 0.67 -19.93 -6.93
C GLU A 324 0.74 -19.14 -8.25
N VAL A 325 0.51 -17.83 -8.22
CA VAL A 325 0.59 -16.98 -9.43
C VAL A 325 2.03 -16.65 -9.82
N ALA A 326 2.95 -16.60 -8.85
CA ALA A 326 4.35 -16.22 -9.05
C ALA A 326 5.26 -17.40 -9.46
N LYS A 327 4.93 -18.64 -9.06
CA LYS A 327 5.75 -19.82 -9.37
C LYS A 327 5.86 -20.08 -10.88
N PRO A 328 6.83 -20.91 -11.34
CA PRO A 328 6.94 -21.28 -12.74
C PRO A 328 5.63 -21.81 -13.32
N GLY A 329 5.18 -21.18 -14.41
CA GLY A 329 3.91 -21.50 -15.05
C GLY A 329 2.68 -20.87 -14.40
N GLY A 330 2.80 -20.11 -13.30
CA GLY A 330 1.73 -19.28 -12.73
C GLY A 330 1.34 -18.10 -13.63
N THR A 331 0.21 -17.45 -13.35
CA THR A 331 -0.32 -16.35 -14.20
C THR A 331 0.66 -15.18 -14.30
N SER A 332 1.19 -14.69 -13.20
CA SER A 332 2.17 -13.59 -13.19
C SER A 332 3.48 -13.97 -13.86
N HIS A 333 3.96 -15.20 -13.66
CA HIS A 333 5.13 -15.74 -14.38
C HIS A 333 4.91 -15.78 -15.90
N ARG A 334 3.77 -16.30 -16.36
CA ARG A 334 3.44 -16.32 -17.79
C ARG A 334 3.27 -14.92 -18.37
N ASN A 335 2.68 -14.00 -17.61
CA ASN A 335 2.56 -12.61 -18.02
C ASN A 335 3.94 -11.96 -18.19
N PHE A 336 4.92 -12.31 -17.34
CA PHE A 336 6.30 -11.86 -17.49
C PHE A 336 6.93 -12.41 -18.77
N ASP A 337 6.81 -13.72 -19.02
CA ASP A 337 7.29 -14.34 -20.25
C ASP A 337 6.67 -13.71 -21.51
N ASP A 338 5.38 -13.40 -21.45
CA ASP A 338 4.65 -12.77 -22.54
C ASP A 338 5.02 -11.30 -22.72
N LEU A 339 5.31 -10.55 -21.65
CA LEU A 339 5.89 -9.22 -21.75
C LEU A 339 7.24 -9.28 -22.47
N VAL A 340 8.15 -10.16 -22.03
CA VAL A 340 9.47 -10.32 -22.63
C VAL A 340 9.34 -10.66 -24.11
N ARG A 341 8.54 -11.67 -24.45
CA ARG A 341 8.37 -12.15 -25.82
C ARG A 341 7.70 -11.13 -26.74
N ASN A 342 6.64 -10.47 -26.26
CA ASN A 342 5.77 -9.68 -27.12
C ASN A 342 6.10 -8.19 -27.15
N VAL A 343 6.93 -7.70 -26.21
CA VAL A 343 7.22 -6.28 -26.05
C VAL A 343 8.72 -5.99 -26.03
N LEU A 344 9.50 -6.75 -25.26
CA LEU A 344 10.92 -6.42 -25.02
C LEU A 344 11.88 -7.03 -26.04
N LEU A 345 11.59 -8.23 -26.54
CA LEU A 345 12.43 -8.87 -27.55
C LEU A 345 12.27 -8.22 -28.93
N PRO A 346 13.35 -8.13 -29.74
CA PRO A 346 13.27 -7.69 -31.11
C PRO A 346 12.29 -8.54 -31.91
N LYS A 347 11.49 -7.90 -32.76
CA LYS A 347 10.70 -8.62 -33.76
C LYS A 347 11.65 -9.06 -34.86
N ASN A 348 11.84 -10.37 -35.00
CA ASN A 348 12.54 -10.96 -36.16
C ASN A 348 11.76 -10.71 -37.45
#